data_AF-A0A3C1V7T1-F1
#
_entry.id   AF-A0A3C1V7T1-F1
#
_cell.length_a   1.000
_cell.length_b   1.000
_cell.length_c   1.000
_cell.angle_alpha   90.00
_cell.angle_beta   90.00
_cell.angle_gamma   90.00
#
_symmetry.space_group_name_H-M   'P 1'
#
loop_
_entity.id
_entity.type
_entity.pdbx_description
1 polymer ?
#
loop_
_entity_poly.entity_id
_entity_poly.type
_entity_poly.pdbx_seq_one_letter_code
_entity_poly.pdbx_strand_id
1 'polypeptide(L)'
;IATLKHFAAHGQPESGQNCAPVNVSERVLRETFLQPFKDAIHKGGAISVMASYNEIDGVPSHASEWLLRDVLRKEWGFKGFVVSDYYSIWELHHRPDTHGHFVAKDKKEACALAVKAGVNIEFPEPDCYLHLVELVRQGVLKEAQLDELIAPMLFWKFKMGLFDDPYVDPDEAERIVGCAANRQLALQAALETITLLKNENNLAPLDPEKLKTIAVIGPNAHRSLLGGYSGVPKHNVTVLDGIKAKVGNRVKVLHSEGCKITVGGSWNQDDVTPSNPVEDRKQIAEAVKVAQQADVIVLAIGGNEQTSREAWNLKHMGDRTSLDLIGRQEELVQAMLATGKPVIVFLFNGRPLSINYVAENVPVIFECWYLGQETGHAVADVLFGDFNPGGKLPISFPRSVGHLPVFYNYKPSARRGYLFADVSPLFAFGFGLSYTNFEIKNVRLKKKKIGLKDSTQVLVDVKNTGKRAGTETVQLYIRDCVSSVTRPVKELKGFQKISLQPGETKTVSLVITPDSLAFYDVKMKCVVEPGEFEIMVGNSSRDGDLQKV
;
A
#
# COMPACT_ATOMS: atom_id res chain seq x y z
N ILE A 1 -14.83 -12.40 -10.60
CA ILE A 1 -13.49 -12.53 -11.24
C ILE A 1 -12.54 -11.58 -10.54
N ALA A 2 -11.31 -12.00 -10.23
CA ALA A 2 -10.24 -11.08 -9.85
C ALA A 2 -9.34 -10.83 -11.06
N THR A 3 -9.10 -9.56 -11.40
CA THR A 3 -8.13 -9.15 -12.43
C THR A 3 -6.92 -8.57 -11.75
N LEU A 4 -5.79 -9.30 -11.79
CA LEU A 4 -4.53 -8.84 -11.18
C LEU A 4 -3.96 -7.67 -11.98
N LYS A 5 -3.47 -6.62 -11.30
CA LYS A 5 -2.97 -5.43 -11.99
C LYS A 5 -1.89 -4.68 -11.20
N HIS A 6 -1.02 -3.90 -11.84
CA HIS A 6 -0.83 -3.79 -13.30
C HIS A 6 0.43 -4.60 -13.70
N PHE A 7 0.28 -5.52 -14.65
CA PHE A 7 1.28 -6.52 -15.03
C PHE A 7 2.22 -5.98 -16.14
N ALA A 8 3.46 -5.58 -15.85
CA ALA A 8 4.14 -5.68 -14.57
C ALA A 8 5.02 -4.46 -14.23
N ALA A 9 5.45 -4.43 -12.97
CA ALA A 9 6.40 -3.44 -12.42
C ALA A 9 5.95 -1.96 -12.49
N HIS A 10 4.66 -1.69 -12.73
CA HIS A 10 4.06 -0.35 -12.75
C HIS A 10 4.35 0.51 -11.51
N GLY A 11 4.66 -0.12 -10.37
CA GLY A 11 5.02 0.56 -9.12
C GLY A 11 6.46 1.06 -9.03
N GLN A 12 7.29 0.91 -10.08
CA GLN A 12 8.68 1.36 -10.12
C GLN A 12 8.96 2.35 -11.29
N PRO A 13 8.10 3.34 -11.54
CA PRO A 13 8.32 4.25 -12.65
C PRO A 13 9.52 5.15 -12.40
N GLU A 14 10.20 5.54 -13.48
CA GLU A 14 11.24 6.56 -13.44
C GLU A 14 10.71 7.86 -12.81
N SER A 15 11.51 8.44 -11.90
CA SER A 15 11.17 9.66 -11.15
C SER A 15 9.87 9.60 -10.33
N GLY A 16 9.24 8.43 -10.17
CA GLY A 16 7.96 8.31 -9.47
C GLY A 16 6.77 8.90 -10.25
N GLN A 17 6.88 9.07 -11.57
CA GLN A 17 5.80 9.60 -12.41
C GLN A 17 4.93 8.47 -12.95
N ASN A 18 3.60 8.60 -12.87
CA ASN A 18 2.68 7.60 -13.38
C ASN A 18 2.98 7.26 -14.86
N CYS A 19 2.93 5.98 -15.20
CA CYS A 19 3.18 5.42 -16.54
C CYS A 19 4.60 5.59 -17.11
N ALA A 20 5.54 6.22 -16.39
CA ALA A 20 6.90 6.40 -16.88
C ALA A 20 7.65 5.06 -17.04
N PRO A 21 8.72 5.03 -17.88
CA PRO A 21 9.63 3.91 -18.04
C PRO A 21 10.00 3.15 -16.77
N VAL A 22 10.09 1.83 -16.86
CA VAL A 22 10.60 0.98 -15.78
C VAL A 22 11.90 0.32 -16.22
N ASN A 23 13.00 0.80 -15.63
CA ASN A 23 14.34 0.30 -15.90
C ASN A 23 14.76 -0.69 -14.80
N VAL A 24 14.41 -1.97 -14.96
CA VAL A 24 14.77 -3.03 -14.00
C VAL A 24 15.27 -4.28 -14.70
N SER A 25 16.39 -4.83 -14.22
CA SER A 25 16.89 -6.11 -14.73
C SER A 25 15.85 -7.23 -14.57
N GLU A 26 15.86 -8.21 -15.47
CA GLU A 26 15.00 -9.41 -15.41
C GLU A 26 15.06 -10.10 -14.03
N ARG A 27 16.22 -10.12 -13.37
CA ARG A 27 16.36 -10.68 -12.02
C ARG A 27 15.48 -9.97 -11.00
N VAL A 28 15.53 -8.65 -10.96
CA VAL A 28 14.68 -7.83 -10.07
C VAL A 28 13.22 -8.00 -10.44
N LEU A 29 12.90 -8.03 -11.74
CA LEU A 29 11.55 -8.25 -12.23
C LEU A 29 10.98 -9.59 -11.72
N ARG A 30 11.72 -10.69 -11.89
CA ARG A 30 11.31 -12.04 -11.48
C ARG A 30 11.22 -12.22 -9.97
N GLU A 31 12.17 -11.69 -9.21
CA GLU A 31 12.24 -11.91 -7.76
C GLU A 31 11.34 -10.98 -6.96
N THR A 32 11.06 -9.77 -7.46
CA THR A 32 10.31 -8.75 -6.70
C THR A 32 8.92 -8.52 -7.29
N PHE A 33 8.84 -8.16 -8.58
CA PHE A 33 7.61 -7.60 -9.16
C PHE A 33 6.68 -8.66 -9.74
N LEU A 34 7.23 -9.75 -10.27
CA LEU A 34 6.47 -10.85 -10.86
C LEU A 34 6.01 -11.88 -9.82
N GLN A 35 6.74 -12.02 -8.71
CA GLN A 35 6.44 -13.01 -7.69
C GLN A 35 5.01 -12.90 -7.11
N PRO A 36 4.49 -11.68 -6.77
CA PRO A 36 3.10 -11.55 -6.32
C PRO A 36 2.07 -12.01 -7.35
N PHE A 37 2.28 -11.73 -8.65
CA PHE A 37 1.39 -12.18 -9.71
C PHE A 37 1.43 -13.70 -9.86
N LYS A 38 2.62 -14.29 -9.86
CA LYS A 38 2.80 -15.75 -9.92
C LYS A 38 2.07 -16.45 -8.77
N ASP A 39 2.23 -15.94 -7.55
CA ASP A 39 1.54 -16.48 -6.37
C ASP A 39 0.03 -16.32 -6.46
N ALA A 40 -0.48 -15.15 -6.89
CA ALA A 40 -1.91 -14.93 -7.05
C ALA A 40 -2.53 -15.82 -8.15
N ILE A 41 -1.77 -16.17 -9.19
CA ILE A 41 -2.19 -17.12 -10.22
C ILE A 41 -2.17 -18.56 -9.69
N HIS A 42 -1.02 -19.02 -9.18
CA HIS A 42 -0.83 -20.44 -8.81
C HIS A 42 -1.50 -20.83 -7.50
N LYS A 43 -1.49 -19.94 -6.50
CA LYS A 43 -2.08 -20.20 -5.17
C LYS A 43 -3.48 -19.60 -5.06
N GLY A 44 -3.72 -18.45 -5.68
CA GLY A 44 -4.99 -17.73 -5.63
C GLY A 44 -6.00 -18.11 -6.73
N GLY A 45 -5.55 -18.77 -7.80
CA GLY A 45 -6.42 -19.17 -8.91
C GLY A 45 -6.96 -18.00 -9.73
N ALA A 46 -6.26 -16.86 -9.76
CA ALA A 46 -6.67 -15.71 -10.57
C ALA A 46 -6.72 -16.09 -12.07
N ILE A 47 -7.79 -15.65 -12.74
CA ILE A 47 -8.09 -16.01 -14.13
C ILE A 47 -8.01 -14.82 -15.10
N SER A 48 -7.68 -13.63 -14.58
CA SER A 48 -7.55 -12.42 -15.38
C SER A 48 -6.35 -11.60 -14.90
N VAL A 49 -5.65 -11.00 -15.85
CA VAL A 49 -4.49 -10.11 -15.62
C VAL A 49 -4.65 -8.86 -16.49
N MET A 50 -4.39 -7.69 -15.96
CA MET A 50 -4.35 -6.42 -16.70
C MET A 50 -2.91 -6.03 -16.94
N ALA A 51 -2.51 -5.87 -18.21
CA ALA A 51 -1.17 -5.41 -18.55
C ALA A 51 -0.99 -3.92 -18.17
N SER A 52 0.22 -3.52 -17.77
CA SER A 52 0.51 -2.15 -17.28
C SER A 52 0.81 -1.14 -18.39
N TYR A 53 0.63 0.14 -18.10
CA TYR A 53 0.89 1.23 -19.04
C TYR A 53 2.37 1.38 -19.42
N ASN A 54 3.27 1.11 -18.48
CA ASN A 54 4.70 1.35 -18.64
C ASN A 54 5.35 0.40 -19.66
N GLU A 55 6.50 0.84 -20.15
CA GLU A 55 7.48 -0.03 -20.79
C GLU A 55 8.44 -0.64 -19.74
N ILE A 56 9.02 -1.79 -20.07
CA ILE A 56 10.14 -2.39 -19.35
C ILE A 56 11.30 -2.59 -20.34
N ASP A 57 12.46 -2.02 -20.04
CA ASP A 57 13.67 -2.05 -20.88
C ASP A 57 13.40 -1.72 -22.37
N GLY A 58 12.53 -0.73 -22.61
CA GLY A 58 12.12 -0.20 -23.91
C GLY A 58 10.90 -0.88 -24.54
N VAL A 59 10.30 -1.91 -23.90
CA VAL A 59 9.18 -2.68 -24.47
C VAL A 59 7.88 -2.41 -23.71
N PRO A 60 6.86 -1.77 -24.31
CA PRO A 60 5.55 -1.58 -23.69
C PRO A 60 4.91 -2.91 -23.30
N SER A 61 4.30 -2.99 -22.12
CA SER A 61 3.75 -4.26 -21.62
C SER A 61 2.64 -4.82 -22.52
N HIS A 62 1.82 -3.95 -23.15
CA HIS A 62 0.79 -4.35 -24.12
C HIS A 62 1.36 -4.85 -25.47
N ALA A 63 2.66 -4.68 -25.73
CA ALA A 63 3.36 -5.18 -26.92
C ALA A 63 4.41 -6.27 -26.58
N SER A 64 4.51 -6.70 -25.32
CA SER A 64 5.56 -7.61 -24.86
C SER A 64 5.14 -9.09 -24.98
N GLU A 65 5.55 -9.75 -26.07
CA GLU A 65 5.39 -11.21 -26.23
C GLU A 65 6.14 -11.99 -25.15
N TRP A 66 7.33 -11.53 -24.75
CA TRP A 66 8.09 -12.16 -23.67
C TRP A 66 7.29 -12.17 -22.36
N LEU A 67 6.72 -11.03 -21.96
CA LEU A 67 5.99 -10.93 -20.69
C LEU A 67 4.67 -11.71 -20.74
N LEU A 68 3.86 -11.49 -21.78
CA LEU A 68 2.48 -11.98 -21.86
C LEU A 68 2.35 -13.39 -22.43
N ARG A 69 3.30 -13.86 -23.24
CA ARG A 69 3.31 -15.23 -23.78
C ARG A 69 4.34 -16.09 -23.08
N ASP A 70 5.61 -15.72 -23.12
CA ASP A 70 6.67 -16.60 -22.60
C ASP A 70 6.56 -16.74 -21.07
N VAL A 71 6.59 -15.65 -20.32
CA VAL A 71 6.52 -15.71 -18.85
C VAL A 71 5.12 -16.13 -18.38
N LEU A 72 4.09 -15.36 -18.72
CA LEU A 72 2.75 -15.57 -18.17
C LEU A 72 2.11 -16.90 -18.63
N ARG A 73 2.14 -17.21 -19.93
CA ARG A 73 1.40 -18.37 -20.46
C ARG A 73 2.25 -19.63 -20.55
N LYS A 74 3.48 -19.54 -21.04
CA LYS A 74 4.34 -20.70 -21.28
C LYS A 74 5.05 -21.16 -20.00
N GLU A 75 5.74 -20.26 -19.29
CA GLU A 75 6.45 -20.61 -18.05
C GLU A 75 5.47 -20.87 -16.90
N TRP A 76 4.46 -20.01 -16.70
CA TRP A 76 3.53 -20.16 -15.57
C TRP A 76 2.27 -20.95 -15.90
N GLY A 77 2.02 -21.26 -17.18
CA GLY A 77 0.86 -22.07 -17.57
C GLY A 77 -0.48 -21.34 -17.44
N PHE A 78 -0.51 -20.00 -17.41
CA PHE A 78 -1.75 -19.23 -17.24
C PHE A 78 -2.79 -19.56 -18.32
N LYS A 79 -3.99 -19.94 -17.90
CA LYS A 79 -5.13 -20.32 -18.77
C LYS A 79 -6.28 -19.30 -18.75
N GLY A 80 -6.02 -18.13 -18.19
CA GLY A 80 -6.97 -17.03 -18.18
C GLY A 80 -6.83 -16.10 -19.39
N PHE A 81 -7.35 -14.89 -19.24
CA PHE A 81 -7.28 -13.85 -20.26
C PHE A 81 -6.57 -12.60 -19.72
N VAL A 82 -5.96 -11.86 -20.65
CA VAL A 82 -5.28 -10.59 -20.41
C VAL A 82 -6.19 -9.48 -20.90
N VAL A 83 -6.50 -8.51 -20.04
CA VAL A 83 -7.19 -7.28 -20.44
C VAL A 83 -6.16 -6.17 -20.65
N SER A 84 -6.41 -5.26 -21.60
CA SER A 84 -5.64 -4.02 -21.64
C SER A 84 -5.97 -3.15 -20.42
N ASP A 85 -5.10 -2.18 -20.14
CA ASP A 85 -5.52 -1.06 -19.31
C ASP A 85 -6.29 -0.07 -20.19
N TYR A 86 -6.81 1.01 -19.61
CA TYR A 86 -7.66 1.94 -20.33
C TYR A 86 -6.90 2.66 -21.45
N TYR A 87 -7.32 2.43 -22.70
CA TYR A 87 -6.73 3.01 -23.91
C TYR A 87 -5.24 2.68 -24.13
N SER A 88 -4.67 1.76 -23.36
CA SER A 88 -3.22 1.48 -23.38
C SER A 88 -2.75 0.83 -24.69
N ILE A 89 -3.66 0.19 -25.45
CA ILE A 89 -3.34 -0.27 -26.81
C ILE A 89 -3.16 0.93 -27.73
N TRP A 90 -4.03 1.96 -27.67
CA TRP A 90 -3.84 3.20 -28.42
C TRP A 90 -2.53 3.90 -28.02
N GLU A 91 -2.15 3.86 -26.74
CA GLU A 91 -0.90 4.44 -26.25
C GLU A 91 0.36 3.76 -26.81
N LEU A 92 0.27 2.59 -27.47
CA LEU A 92 1.38 2.07 -28.29
C LEU A 92 1.78 3.04 -29.43
N HIS A 93 0.86 3.90 -29.85
CA HIS A 93 1.07 4.99 -30.80
C HIS A 93 1.27 6.34 -30.09
N HIS A 94 0.35 7.29 -30.25
CA HIS A 94 0.28 8.60 -29.63
C HIS A 94 -1.17 8.88 -29.29
N ARG A 95 -1.42 9.13 -28.00
CA ARG A 95 -2.71 9.58 -27.47
C ARG A 95 -2.59 11.04 -27.04
N PRO A 96 -3.32 11.99 -27.65
CA PRO A 96 -3.14 13.42 -27.42
C PRO A 96 -3.34 13.89 -25.98
N ASP A 97 -4.21 13.21 -25.21
CA ASP A 97 -4.57 13.60 -23.84
C ASP A 97 -3.50 13.23 -22.79
N THR A 98 -2.49 12.48 -23.20
CA THR A 98 -1.43 11.89 -22.37
C THR A 98 -0.11 11.94 -23.14
N HIS A 99 0.49 10.77 -23.41
CA HIS A 99 1.65 10.56 -24.25
C HIS A 99 1.43 9.30 -25.11
N GLY A 100 2.49 8.80 -25.74
CA GLY A 100 2.49 7.53 -26.43
C GLY A 100 3.88 6.92 -26.49
N HIS A 101 3.94 5.61 -26.72
CA HIS A 101 5.18 4.82 -26.80
C HIS A 101 5.85 4.92 -28.17
N PHE A 102 5.09 5.31 -29.22
CA PHE A 102 5.58 5.40 -30.60
C PHE A 102 6.20 4.11 -31.14
N VAL A 103 5.76 2.95 -30.65
CA VAL A 103 6.13 1.63 -31.20
C VAL A 103 5.19 1.19 -32.33
N ALA A 104 4.05 1.88 -32.48
CA ALA A 104 3.12 1.74 -33.58
C ALA A 104 2.96 3.08 -34.32
N LYS A 105 2.87 3.03 -35.65
CA LYS A 105 2.65 4.22 -36.50
C LYS A 105 1.20 4.72 -36.47
N ASP A 106 0.25 3.84 -36.16
CA ASP A 106 -1.19 4.12 -36.11
C ASP A 106 -1.94 3.07 -35.24
N LYS A 107 -3.26 3.24 -35.09
CA LYS A 107 -4.11 2.31 -34.31
C LYS A 107 -4.18 0.90 -34.91
N LYS A 108 -3.99 0.73 -36.22
CA LYS A 108 -4.01 -0.60 -36.87
C LYS A 108 -2.77 -1.40 -36.50
N GLU A 109 -1.61 -0.75 -36.53
CA GLU A 109 -0.36 -1.38 -36.10
C GLU A 109 -0.37 -1.67 -34.59
N ALA A 110 -0.90 -0.75 -33.77
CA ALA A 110 -1.08 -0.97 -32.34
C ALA A 110 -1.97 -2.19 -32.05
N CYS A 111 -3.08 -2.33 -32.79
CA CYS A 111 -3.96 -3.49 -32.74
C CYS A 111 -3.19 -4.79 -33.05
N ALA A 112 -2.41 -4.82 -34.13
CA ALA A 112 -1.64 -5.99 -34.51
C ALA A 112 -0.57 -6.36 -33.48
N LEU A 113 0.11 -5.38 -32.88
CA LEU A 113 1.09 -5.60 -31.82
C LEU A 113 0.45 -6.20 -30.57
N ALA A 114 -0.68 -5.65 -30.12
CA ALA A 114 -1.37 -6.14 -28.92
C ALA A 114 -1.92 -7.58 -29.09
N VAL A 115 -2.44 -7.92 -30.27
CA VAL A 115 -2.87 -9.30 -30.59
C VAL A 115 -1.69 -10.25 -30.60
N LYS A 116 -0.56 -9.85 -31.21
CA LYS A 116 0.67 -10.65 -31.22
C LYS A 116 1.21 -10.85 -29.82
N ALA A 117 1.23 -9.82 -28.97
CA ALA A 117 1.62 -9.90 -27.57
C ALA A 117 0.68 -10.79 -26.73
N GLY A 118 -0.59 -10.87 -27.11
CA GLY A 118 -1.56 -11.78 -26.50
C GLY A 118 -2.49 -11.10 -25.48
N VAL A 119 -2.82 -9.84 -25.72
CA VAL A 119 -3.90 -9.10 -25.04
C VAL A 119 -5.25 -9.61 -25.59
N ASN A 120 -6.14 -10.08 -24.73
CA ASN A 120 -7.39 -10.73 -25.16
C ASN A 120 -8.52 -9.74 -25.45
N ILE A 121 -8.58 -8.63 -24.72
CA ILE A 121 -9.66 -7.64 -24.81
C ILE A 121 -9.15 -6.22 -24.53
N GLU A 122 -9.66 -5.28 -25.31
CA GLU A 122 -9.37 -3.85 -25.21
C GLU A 122 -10.37 -3.14 -24.29
N PHE A 123 -9.84 -2.32 -23.37
CA PHE A 123 -10.56 -1.53 -22.38
C PHE A 123 -10.28 -0.03 -22.58
N PRO A 124 -11.18 0.86 -22.11
CA PRO A 124 -12.49 0.55 -21.53
C PRO A 124 -13.55 0.19 -22.60
N GLU A 125 -13.30 0.57 -23.84
CA GLU A 125 -14.21 0.41 -24.97
C GLU A 125 -13.43 0.03 -26.24
N PRO A 126 -14.10 -0.54 -27.27
CA PRO A 126 -13.44 -0.86 -28.53
C PRO A 126 -12.88 0.39 -29.22
N ASP A 127 -11.59 0.37 -29.56
CA ASP A 127 -10.90 1.44 -30.28
C ASP A 127 -9.93 0.86 -31.35
N CYS A 128 -8.75 0.41 -30.96
CA CYS A 128 -7.79 -0.20 -31.88
C CYS A 128 -8.29 -1.56 -32.41
N TYR A 129 -9.03 -2.32 -31.61
CA TYR A 129 -9.55 -3.63 -31.98
C TYR A 129 -10.73 -3.56 -32.98
N LEU A 130 -11.24 -2.36 -33.30
CA LEU A 130 -12.14 -2.16 -34.43
C LEU A 130 -11.50 -2.54 -35.78
N HIS A 131 -10.16 -2.62 -35.84
CA HIS A 131 -9.40 -2.99 -37.04
C HIS A 131 -9.13 -4.50 -37.20
N LEU A 132 -9.52 -5.35 -36.25
CA LEU A 132 -9.20 -6.79 -36.29
C LEU A 132 -9.63 -7.48 -37.58
N VAL A 133 -10.87 -7.25 -38.02
CA VAL A 133 -11.43 -7.88 -39.24
C VAL A 133 -10.65 -7.45 -40.49
N GLU A 134 -10.29 -6.17 -40.58
CA GLU A 134 -9.50 -5.64 -41.69
C GLU A 134 -8.12 -6.31 -41.73
N LEU A 135 -7.44 -6.38 -40.58
CA LEU A 135 -6.09 -6.94 -40.47
C LEU A 135 -6.05 -8.45 -40.77
N VAL A 136 -7.10 -9.19 -40.44
CA VAL A 136 -7.22 -10.61 -40.83
C VAL A 136 -7.42 -10.74 -42.34
N ARG A 137 -8.30 -9.94 -42.94
CA ARG A 137 -8.55 -9.97 -44.40
C ARG A 137 -7.31 -9.59 -45.21
N GLN A 138 -6.47 -8.70 -44.68
CA GLN A 138 -5.19 -8.32 -45.28
C GLN A 138 -4.06 -9.33 -45.02
N GLY A 139 -4.30 -10.38 -44.22
CA GLY A 139 -3.29 -11.38 -43.87
C GLY A 139 -2.22 -10.91 -42.88
N VAL A 140 -2.41 -9.73 -42.26
CA VAL A 140 -1.51 -9.19 -41.23
C VAL A 140 -1.66 -9.96 -39.92
N LEU A 141 -2.90 -10.34 -39.60
CA LEU A 141 -3.25 -11.24 -38.49
C LEU A 141 -3.85 -12.52 -39.04
N LYS A 142 -3.67 -13.63 -38.32
CA LYS A 142 -4.31 -14.91 -38.63
C LYS A 142 -5.57 -15.07 -37.79
N GLU A 143 -6.62 -15.64 -38.36
CA GLU A 143 -7.86 -15.97 -37.64
C GLU A 143 -7.59 -16.82 -36.39
N ALA A 144 -6.68 -17.80 -36.50
CA ALA A 144 -6.26 -18.62 -35.37
C ALA A 144 -5.66 -17.84 -34.18
N GLN A 145 -5.08 -16.65 -34.41
CA GLN A 145 -4.61 -15.79 -33.32
C GLN A 145 -5.79 -15.16 -32.57
N LEU A 146 -6.89 -14.88 -33.26
CA LEU A 146 -8.11 -14.38 -32.63
C LEU A 146 -8.80 -15.50 -31.86
N ASP A 147 -8.86 -16.71 -32.42
CA ASP A 147 -9.41 -17.89 -31.74
C ASP A 147 -8.67 -18.17 -30.42
N GLU A 148 -7.34 -18.08 -30.43
CA GLU A 148 -6.49 -18.23 -29.23
C GLU A 148 -6.86 -17.22 -28.13
N LEU A 149 -7.20 -15.98 -28.51
CA LEU A 149 -7.52 -14.92 -27.57
C LEU A 149 -8.98 -14.95 -27.10
N ILE A 150 -9.90 -15.37 -27.97
CA ILE A 150 -11.33 -15.39 -27.66
C ILE A 150 -11.69 -16.63 -26.84
N ALA A 151 -11.10 -17.79 -27.14
CA ALA A 151 -11.47 -19.06 -26.52
C ALA A 151 -11.37 -19.06 -24.97
N PRO A 152 -10.31 -18.52 -24.33
CA PRO A 152 -10.25 -18.44 -22.87
C PRO A 152 -11.35 -17.56 -22.27
N MET A 153 -11.71 -16.45 -22.94
CA MET A 153 -12.78 -15.58 -22.46
C MET A 153 -14.15 -16.28 -22.53
N LEU A 154 -14.44 -16.95 -23.65
CA LEU A 154 -15.67 -17.72 -23.80
C LEU A 154 -15.73 -18.87 -22.79
N PHE A 155 -14.63 -19.62 -22.64
CA PHE A 155 -14.52 -20.69 -21.64
C PHE A 155 -14.89 -20.19 -20.25
N TRP A 156 -14.34 -19.06 -19.80
CA TRP A 156 -14.65 -18.52 -18.48
C TRP A 156 -16.07 -17.98 -18.38
N LYS A 157 -16.62 -17.37 -19.44
CA LYS A 157 -18.04 -16.99 -19.48
C LYS A 157 -18.97 -18.20 -19.30
N PHE A 158 -18.69 -19.31 -19.98
CA PHE A 158 -19.40 -20.58 -19.76
C PHE A 158 -19.19 -21.11 -18.34
N LYS A 159 -17.93 -21.13 -17.86
CA LYS A 159 -17.60 -21.66 -16.53
C LYS A 159 -18.28 -20.89 -15.40
N MET A 160 -18.54 -19.60 -15.58
CA MET A 160 -19.25 -18.74 -14.63
C MET A 160 -20.78 -18.81 -14.76
N GLY A 161 -21.32 -19.57 -15.72
CA GLY A 161 -22.76 -19.68 -15.92
C GLY A 161 -23.40 -18.49 -16.63
N LEU A 162 -22.62 -17.57 -17.23
CA LEU A 162 -23.18 -16.37 -17.89
C LEU A 162 -23.98 -16.69 -19.16
N PHE A 163 -23.81 -17.87 -19.73
CA PHE A 163 -24.64 -18.37 -20.83
C PHE A 163 -25.93 -19.05 -20.34
N ASP A 164 -25.98 -19.43 -19.06
CA ASP A 164 -27.14 -20.06 -18.42
C ASP A 164 -28.05 -19.02 -17.77
N ASP A 165 -27.46 -18.07 -17.02
CA ASP A 165 -28.13 -16.91 -16.42
C ASP A 165 -27.20 -15.68 -16.44
N PRO A 166 -27.45 -14.69 -17.32
CA PRO A 166 -26.60 -13.52 -17.44
C PRO A 166 -26.96 -12.37 -16.48
N TYR A 167 -28.03 -12.50 -15.69
CA TYR A 167 -28.59 -11.38 -14.93
C TYR A 167 -28.16 -11.39 -13.45
N VAL A 168 -28.40 -10.27 -12.77
CA VAL A 168 -28.14 -10.08 -11.34
C VAL A 168 -29.45 -9.83 -10.60
N ASP A 169 -29.46 -10.05 -9.28
CA ASP A 169 -30.58 -9.73 -8.38
C ASP A 169 -30.40 -8.32 -7.78
N PRO A 170 -31.23 -7.32 -8.18
CA PRO A 170 -31.14 -5.96 -7.64
C PRO A 170 -31.58 -5.84 -6.18
N ASP A 171 -32.53 -6.66 -5.73
CA ASP A 171 -33.05 -6.61 -4.36
C ASP A 171 -31.98 -7.14 -3.39
N GLU A 172 -31.26 -8.19 -3.80
CA GLU A 172 -30.10 -8.68 -3.07
C GLU A 172 -29.01 -7.61 -2.97
N ALA A 173 -28.71 -6.91 -4.07
CA ALA A 173 -27.72 -5.83 -4.07
C ALA A 173 -28.08 -4.73 -3.06
N GLU A 174 -29.34 -4.28 -3.04
CA GLU A 174 -29.80 -3.25 -2.09
C GLU A 174 -29.67 -3.72 -0.63
N ARG A 175 -29.93 -5.01 -0.37
CA ARG A 175 -29.82 -5.62 0.96
C ARG A 175 -28.39 -5.71 1.46
N ILE A 176 -27.41 -6.04 0.60
CA ILE A 176 -26.02 -6.29 1.02
C ILE A 176 -25.15 -5.03 1.03
N VAL A 177 -25.42 -4.07 0.14
CA VAL A 177 -24.60 -2.85 0.03
C VAL A 177 -24.82 -1.97 1.25
N GLY A 178 -23.76 -1.79 2.05
CA GLY A 178 -23.77 -0.96 3.25
C GLY A 178 -24.44 -1.60 4.47
N CYS A 179 -24.72 -2.91 4.44
CA CYS A 179 -25.33 -3.61 5.57
C CYS A 179 -24.44 -3.59 6.83
N ALA A 180 -25.04 -3.79 8.01
CA ALA A 180 -24.35 -3.69 9.29
C ALA A 180 -23.13 -4.62 9.41
N ALA A 181 -23.21 -5.84 8.88
CA ALA A 181 -22.10 -6.79 8.90
C ALA A 181 -20.89 -6.29 8.10
N ASN A 182 -21.12 -5.73 6.91
CA ASN A 182 -20.08 -5.15 6.06
C ASN A 182 -19.47 -3.89 6.70
N ARG A 183 -20.29 -3.08 7.38
CA ARG A 183 -19.81 -1.93 8.16
C ARG A 183 -18.92 -2.36 9.33
N GLN A 184 -19.30 -3.40 10.07
CA GLN A 184 -18.49 -3.94 11.16
C GLN A 184 -17.15 -4.49 10.66
N LEU A 185 -17.14 -5.15 9.50
CA LEU A 185 -15.91 -5.61 8.87
C LEU A 185 -15.02 -4.43 8.46
N ALA A 186 -15.60 -3.36 7.90
CA ALA A 186 -14.86 -2.14 7.56
C ALA A 186 -14.24 -1.48 8.80
N LEU A 187 -14.98 -1.40 9.91
CA LEU A 187 -14.46 -0.92 11.20
C LEU A 187 -13.30 -1.79 11.70
N GLN A 188 -13.44 -3.12 11.66
CA GLN A 188 -12.37 -4.03 12.07
C GLN A 188 -11.11 -3.82 11.20
N ALA A 189 -11.26 -3.70 9.88
CA ALA A 189 -10.15 -3.45 8.98
C ALA A 189 -9.45 -2.11 9.29
N ALA A 190 -10.21 -1.06 9.61
CA ALA A 190 -9.66 0.23 10.01
C ALA A 190 -8.87 0.14 11.34
N LEU A 191 -9.44 -0.50 12.36
CA LEU A 191 -8.79 -0.71 13.66
C LEU A 191 -7.45 -1.45 13.53
N GLU A 192 -7.42 -2.51 12.72
CA GLU A 192 -6.24 -3.35 12.52
C GLU A 192 -5.16 -2.68 11.66
N THR A 193 -5.53 -1.60 10.95
CA THR A 193 -4.65 -0.82 10.05
C THR A 193 -3.90 0.29 10.80
N ILE A 194 -4.56 0.92 11.79
CA ILE A 194 -3.96 2.03 12.54
C ILE A 194 -2.65 1.58 13.19
N THR A 195 -1.58 2.30 12.85
CA THR A 195 -0.22 1.99 13.29
C THR A 195 0.29 3.09 14.22
N LEU A 196 0.56 2.74 15.48
CA LEU A 196 1.14 3.68 16.44
C LEU A 196 2.64 3.84 16.16
N LEU A 197 3.07 5.03 15.75
CA LEU A 197 4.47 5.31 15.40
C LEU A 197 5.29 5.84 16.56
N LYS A 198 4.65 6.56 17.48
CA LYS A 198 5.30 7.18 18.64
C LYS A 198 4.27 7.35 19.77
N ASN A 199 4.68 7.10 21.01
CA ASN A 199 3.85 7.31 22.21
C ASN A 199 4.73 7.64 23.42
N GLU A 200 5.16 8.89 23.54
CA GLU A 200 5.98 9.34 24.66
C GLU A 200 5.18 9.41 25.95
N ASN A 201 5.83 9.01 27.05
CA ASN A 201 5.27 9.04 28.41
C ASN A 201 3.92 8.32 28.57
N ASN A 202 3.56 7.42 27.65
CA ASN A 202 2.26 6.76 27.58
C ASN A 202 1.08 7.76 27.60
N LEU A 203 1.20 8.88 26.87
CA LEU A 203 0.13 9.88 26.76
C LEU A 203 -1.14 9.28 26.16
N ALA A 204 -1.03 8.37 25.20
CA ALA A 204 -2.16 7.58 24.68
C ALA A 204 -2.16 6.15 25.26
N PRO A 205 -3.35 5.54 25.46
CA PRO A 205 -4.68 6.08 25.18
C PRO A 205 -5.13 7.12 26.21
N LEU A 206 -6.02 8.01 25.79
CA LEU A 206 -6.63 9.02 26.65
C LEU A 206 -7.66 8.41 27.60
N ASP A 207 -7.76 9.00 28.79
CA ASP A 207 -8.78 8.67 29.79
C ASP A 207 -9.87 9.76 29.76
N PRO A 208 -11.08 9.46 29.24
CA PRO A 208 -12.14 10.46 29.09
C PRO A 208 -12.59 11.04 30.44
N GLU A 209 -12.43 10.29 31.55
CA GLU A 209 -12.83 10.75 32.88
C GLU A 209 -11.89 11.83 33.45
N LYS A 210 -10.70 12.01 32.85
CA LYS A 210 -9.73 13.04 33.23
C LYS A 210 -9.78 14.28 32.33
N LEU A 211 -10.63 14.27 31.31
CA LEU A 211 -10.71 15.33 30.32
C LEU A 211 -12.01 16.13 30.49
N LYS A 212 -11.90 17.45 30.39
CA LYS A 212 -13.06 18.35 30.32
C LYS A 212 -13.28 18.82 28.90
N THR A 213 -12.20 19.09 28.16
CA THR A 213 -12.26 19.63 26.80
C THR A 213 -11.21 19.01 25.89
N ILE A 214 -11.60 18.57 24.70
CA ILE A 214 -10.72 18.11 23.62
C ILE A 214 -10.86 19.07 22.44
N ALA A 215 -9.73 19.53 21.89
CA ALA A 215 -9.72 20.24 20.61
C ALA A 215 -9.37 19.27 19.47
N VAL A 216 -10.30 19.09 18.53
CA VAL A 216 -10.12 18.29 17.32
C VAL A 216 -9.81 19.24 16.17
N ILE A 217 -8.55 19.29 15.74
CA ILE A 217 -8.02 20.33 14.85
C ILE A 217 -7.42 19.69 13.60
N GLY A 218 -7.49 20.39 12.47
CA GLY A 218 -6.73 20.06 11.26
C GLY A 218 -7.60 19.82 10.01
N PRO A 219 -7.01 19.88 8.80
CA PRO A 219 -7.72 19.78 7.53
C PRO A 219 -8.47 18.47 7.33
N ASN A 220 -8.07 17.41 8.04
CA ASN A 220 -8.64 16.08 7.93
C ASN A 220 -9.55 15.73 9.13
N ALA A 221 -9.83 16.69 10.01
CA ALA A 221 -10.56 16.45 11.25
C ALA A 221 -12.06 16.23 11.03
N HIS A 222 -12.66 16.92 10.06
CA HIS A 222 -14.08 16.79 9.71
C HIS A 222 -14.26 16.53 8.20
N ARG A 223 -13.54 15.53 7.69
CA ARG A 223 -13.55 15.14 6.27
C ARG A 223 -13.78 13.63 6.13
N SER A 224 -14.52 13.24 5.11
CA SER A 224 -14.61 11.84 4.68
C SER A 224 -13.43 11.53 3.77
N LEU A 225 -12.49 10.73 4.27
CA LEU A 225 -11.30 10.32 3.53
C LEU A 225 -11.37 8.83 3.21
N LEU A 226 -11.67 8.52 1.95
CA LEU A 226 -11.84 7.14 1.50
C LEU A 226 -10.63 6.65 0.68
N GLY A 227 -9.86 7.58 0.12
CA GLY A 227 -8.78 7.27 -0.81
C GLY A 227 -9.25 7.16 -2.26
N GLY A 228 -8.29 7.02 -3.18
CA GLY A 228 -8.58 6.81 -4.61
C GLY A 228 -9.37 5.52 -4.87
N TYR A 229 -10.00 5.42 -6.04
CA TYR A 229 -10.81 4.25 -6.44
C TYR A 229 -11.96 3.91 -5.47
N SER A 230 -12.51 4.92 -4.78
CA SER A 230 -13.62 4.75 -3.85
C SER A 230 -14.95 5.24 -4.44
N GLY A 231 -16.01 4.46 -4.24
CA GLY A 231 -17.39 4.91 -4.45
C GLY A 231 -17.92 5.75 -3.28
N VAL A 232 -19.16 6.24 -3.41
CA VAL A 232 -19.84 6.97 -2.32
C VAL A 232 -20.51 5.95 -1.38
N PRO A 233 -20.09 5.85 -0.11
CA PRO A 233 -20.71 4.92 0.83
C PRO A 233 -22.08 5.44 1.31
N LYS A 234 -22.99 4.54 1.70
CA LYS A 234 -24.29 4.91 2.31
C LYS A 234 -24.10 5.69 3.62
N HIS A 235 -23.02 5.44 4.34
CA HIS A 235 -22.66 6.08 5.60
C HIS A 235 -21.16 6.33 5.66
N ASN A 236 -20.76 7.45 6.25
CA ASN A 236 -19.37 7.72 6.61
C ASN A 236 -19.31 8.41 7.98
N VAL A 237 -18.16 8.33 8.64
CA VAL A 237 -17.95 8.95 9.96
C VAL A 237 -16.60 9.65 9.97
N THR A 238 -16.61 10.96 10.16
CA THR A 238 -15.39 11.77 10.25
C THR A 238 -14.72 11.61 11.62
N VAL A 239 -13.44 11.98 11.75
CA VAL A 239 -12.71 11.96 13.03
C VAL A 239 -13.46 12.75 14.11
N LEU A 240 -13.92 13.96 13.78
CA LEU A 240 -14.70 14.82 14.67
C LEU A 240 -15.98 14.13 15.14
N ASP A 241 -16.73 13.51 14.23
CA ASP A 241 -18.01 12.88 14.55
C ASP A 241 -17.82 11.63 15.39
N GLY A 242 -16.81 10.83 15.10
CA GLY A 242 -16.46 9.65 15.89
C GLY A 242 -16.06 10.01 17.32
N ILE A 243 -15.21 11.03 17.51
CA ILE A 243 -14.82 11.50 18.84
C ILE A 243 -16.02 12.07 19.60
N LYS A 244 -16.84 12.92 18.96
CA LYS A 244 -18.08 13.46 19.56
C LYS A 244 -19.03 12.34 20.00
N ALA A 245 -19.27 11.36 19.14
CA ALA A 245 -20.13 10.23 19.45
C ALA A 245 -19.60 9.41 20.64
N LYS A 246 -18.28 9.23 20.73
CA LYS A 246 -17.64 8.46 21.80
C LYS A 246 -17.72 9.13 23.18
N VAL A 247 -17.45 10.44 23.25
CA VAL A 247 -17.45 11.15 24.54
C VAL A 247 -18.83 11.64 24.97
N GLY A 248 -19.74 11.87 24.01
CA GLY A 248 -21.06 12.43 24.25
C GLY A 248 -20.98 13.77 24.98
N ASN A 249 -21.81 13.96 26.01
CA ASN A 249 -21.82 15.18 26.80
C ASN A 249 -20.79 15.21 27.95
N ARG A 250 -19.98 14.15 28.10
CA ARG A 250 -19.00 14.04 29.21
C ARG A 250 -17.80 14.96 29.03
N VAL A 251 -17.39 15.18 27.77
CA VAL A 251 -16.22 15.99 27.41
C VAL A 251 -16.63 16.97 26.31
N LYS A 252 -16.30 18.24 26.48
CA LYS A 252 -16.56 19.27 25.46
C LYS A 252 -15.62 19.06 24.28
N VAL A 253 -16.16 18.87 23.07
CA VAL A 253 -15.36 18.76 21.85
C VAL A 253 -15.39 20.08 21.09
N LEU A 254 -14.23 20.72 20.98
CA LEU A 254 -14.01 21.90 20.15
C LEU A 254 -13.43 21.51 18.80
N HIS A 255 -13.66 22.33 17.78
CA HIS A 255 -13.17 22.07 16.43
C HIS A 255 -12.62 23.33 15.78
N SER A 256 -11.54 23.16 15.01
CA SER A 256 -11.05 24.15 14.06
C SER A 256 -10.37 23.44 12.89
N GLU A 257 -10.63 23.87 11.65
CA GLU A 257 -9.94 23.30 10.48
C GLU A 257 -8.42 23.61 10.51
N GLY A 258 -8.03 24.76 11.07
CA GLY A 258 -6.63 25.16 11.24
C GLY A 258 -5.96 25.60 9.95
N CYS A 259 -5.92 24.77 8.91
CA CYS A 259 -5.46 25.14 7.57
C CYS A 259 -6.07 24.18 6.54
N LYS A 260 -5.89 24.48 5.25
CA LYS A 260 -6.33 23.60 4.17
C LYS A 260 -5.14 22.91 3.48
N ILE A 261 -5.42 21.75 2.89
CA ILE A 261 -4.48 21.01 2.03
C ILE A 261 -4.63 21.52 0.59
N THR A 262 -5.85 21.48 0.07
CA THR A 262 -6.27 22.00 -1.23
C THR A 262 -7.65 22.64 -1.10
N VAL A 263 -8.04 23.46 -2.09
CA VAL A 263 -9.42 23.96 -2.21
C VAL A 263 -10.29 22.89 -2.86
N GLY A 264 -11.34 22.45 -2.15
CA GLY A 264 -12.19 21.33 -2.58
C GLY A 264 -11.61 19.97 -2.16
N GLY A 265 -11.46 19.08 -3.11
CA GLY A 265 -10.75 17.81 -2.92
C GLY A 265 -11.58 16.55 -3.14
N SER A 266 -12.27 16.53 -4.28
CA SER A 266 -12.69 15.27 -4.91
C SER A 266 -11.54 14.69 -5.71
N TRP A 267 -11.38 13.37 -5.66
CA TRP A 267 -10.40 12.62 -6.46
C TRP A 267 -10.59 12.84 -7.96
N ASN A 268 -11.81 13.12 -8.43
CA ASN A 268 -12.16 13.32 -9.84
C ASN A 268 -11.95 14.76 -10.36
N GLN A 269 -11.54 15.71 -9.52
CA GLN A 269 -11.35 17.10 -9.95
C GLN A 269 -10.01 17.24 -10.69
N ASP A 270 -10.02 17.57 -11.98
CA ASP A 270 -8.79 17.72 -12.76
C ASP A 270 -7.88 18.81 -12.17
N ASP A 271 -8.39 20.03 -12.07
CA ASP A 271 -7.65 21.16 -11.50
C ASP A 271 -7.55 21.06 -9.97
N VAL A 272 -6.32 21.01 -9.48
CA VAL A 272 -6.01 21.02 -8.04
C VAL A 272 -5.52 22.42 -7.65
N THR A 273 -6.31 23.13 -6.86
CA THR A 273 -5.94 24.47 -6.37
C THR A 273 -5.35 24.37 -4.96
N PRO A 274 -4.10 24.83 -4.73
CA PRO A 274 -3.53 24.88 -3.39
C PRO A 274 -4.28 25.89 -2.51
N SER A 275 -4.26 25.69 -1.19
CA SER A 275 -4.81 26.66 -0.25
C SER A 275 -4.03 27.98 -0.26
N ASN A 276 -4.71 29.08 0.12
CA ASN A 276 -4.06 30.39 0.24
C ASN A 276 -3.28 30.45 1.57
N PRO A 277 -1.94 30.64 1.57
CA PRO A 277 -1.14 30.64 2.79
C PRO A 277 -1.50 31.75 3.80
N VAL A 278 -2.00 32.89 3.33
CA VAL A 278 -2.40 34.01 4.21
C VAL A 278 -3.67 33.65 4.98
N GLU A 279 -4.64 33.05 4.29
CA GLU A 279 -5.89 32.59 4.92
C GLU A 279 -5.65 31.38 5.82
N ASP A 280 -4.73 30.48 5.46
CA ASP A 280 -4.31 29.39 6.33
C ASP A 280 -3.69 29.91 7.63
N ARG A 281 -2.81 30.91 7.58
CA ARG A 281 -2.23 31.50 8.81
C ARG A 281 -3.27 32.16 9.72
N LYS A 282 -4.31 32.77 9.14
CA LYS A 282 -5.45 33.28 9.93
C LYS A 282 -6.21 32.14 10.60
N GLN A 283 -6.49 31.05 9.88
CA GLN A 283 -7.14 29.86 10.44
C GLN A 283 -6.28 29.18 11.51
N ILE A 284 -4.95 29.17 11.35
CA ILE A 284 -4.02 28.65 12.37
C ILE A 284 -4.11 29.51 13.65
N ALA A 285 -4.17 30.84 13.52
CA ALA A 285 -4.34 31.72 14.67
C ALA A 285 -5.67 31.48 15.41
N GLU A 286 -6.76 31.21 14.68
CA GLU A 286 -8.04 30.80 15.30
C GLU A 286 -7.95 29.41 15.95
N ALA A 287 -7.26 28.46 15.32
CA ALA A 287 -7.01 27.13 15.90
C ALA A 287 -6.21 27.22 17.21
N VAL A 288 -5.28 28.16 17.34
CA VAL A 288 -4.56 28.41 18.61
C VAL A 288 -5.53 28.83 19.71
N LYS A 289 -6.47 29.74 19.44
CA LYS A 289 -7.50 30.15 20.41
C LYS A 289 -8.39 28.99 20.84
N VAL A 290 -8.72 28.09 19.91
CA VAL A 290 -9.49 26.86 20.20
C VAL A 290 -8.66 25.90 21.06
N ALA A 291 -7.41 25.66 20.69
CA ALA A 291 -6.48 24.77 21.38
C ALA A 291 -6.21 25.21 22.83
N GLN A 292 -6.08 26.51 23.09
CA GLN A 292 -5.84 27.05 24.44
C GLN A 292 -6.97 26.72 25.43
N GLN A 293 -8.20 26.52 24.94
CA GLN A 293 -9.37 26.16 25.75
C GLN A 293 -9.44 24.65 26.06
N ALA A 294 -8.61 23.82 25.42
CA ALA A 294 -8.64 22.37 25.58
C ALA A 294 -7.60 21.85 26.57
N ASP A 295 -7.84 20.65 27.07
CA ASP A 295 -6.90 19.89 27.91
C ASP A 295 -5.91 19.11 27.03
N VAL A 296 -6.33 18.71 25.83
CA VAL A 296 -5.55 17.96 24.84
C VAL A 296 -5.98 18.34 23.42
N ILE A 297 -5.01 18.32 22.50
CA ILE A 297 -5.21 18.58 21.07
C ILE A 297 -5.09 17.26 20.30
N VAL A 298 -6.13 16.93 19.54
CA VAL A 298 -6.12 15.86 18.54
C VAL A 298 -5.99 16.52 17.17
N LEU A 299 -4.85 16.31 16.51
CA LEU A 299 -4.50 16.93 15.24
C LEU A 299 -4.63 15.90 14.10
N ALA A 300 -5.58 16.12 13.19
CA ALA A 300 -5.81 15.28 12.01
C ALA A 300 -5.25 15.97 10.76
N ILE A 301 -4.08 15.51 10.29
CA ILE A 301 -3.28 16.11 9.21
C ILE A 301 -2.83 15.05 8.20
N GLY A 302 -2.10 15.43 7.16
CA GLY A 302 -1.50 14.51 6.18
C GLY A 302 -1.66 15.00 4.74
N GLY A 303 -2.29 14.18 3.91
CA GLY A 303 -2.71 14.49 2.55
C GLY A 303 -4.23 14.31 2.38
N ASN A 304 -4.69 14.43 1.14
CA ASN A 304 -6.04 14.10 0.70
C ASN A 304 -6.01 13.41 -0.67
N GLU A 305 -7.17 13.02 -1.19
CA GLU A 305 -7.31 12.29 -2.44
C GLU A 305 -6.79 13.04 -3.67
N GLN A 306 -6.71 14.38 -3.65
CA GLN A 306 -6.09 15.13 -4.75
C GLN A 306 -4.57 15.09 -4.72
N THR A 307 -3.99 14.98 -3.53
CA THR A 307 -2.53 14.98 -3.38
C THR A 307 -1.92 13.61 -3.60
N SER A 308 -2.72 12.54 -3.59
CA SER A 308 -2.28 11.14 -3.80
C SER A 308 -3.28 10.41 -4.68
N ARG A 309 -3.10 10.52 -6.00
CA ARG A 309 -3.98 9.91 -7.00
C ARG A 309 -3.23 9.50 -8.25
N GLU A 310 -3.92 8.77 -9.11
CA GLU A 310 -3.46 8.47 -10.46
C GLU A 310 -3.35 9.76 -11.28
N ALA A 311 -2.36 9.83 -12.17
CA ALA A 311 -2.25 10.89 -13.15
C ALA A 311 -2.67 10.35 -14.54
N TRP A 312 -3.96 10.42 -14.88
CA TRP A 312 -4.52 9.76 -16.09
C TRP A 312 -4.64 10.67 -17.32
N ASN A 313 -4.37 11.97 -17.19
CA ASN A 313 -4.43 12.96 -18.25
C ASN A 313 -3.45 14.11 -17.94
N LEU A 314 -2.93 14.81 -18.96
CA LEU A 314 -2.11 16.02 -18.80
C LEU A 314 -2.70 17.11 -17.87
N LYS A 315 -4.02 17.13 -17.64
CA LYS A 315 -4.69 18.03 -16.68
C LYS A 315 -5.08 17.38 -15.37
N HIS A 316 -4.88 16.07 -15.24
CA HIS A 316 -5.21 15.30 -14.05
C HIS A 316 -3.93 14.74 -13.44
N MET A 317 -3.27 15.53 -12.59
CA MET A 317 -1.99 15.16 -11.97
C MET A 317 -2.19 14.57 -10.57
N GLY A 318 -1.28 13.70 -10.13
CA GLY A 318 -1.33 13.06 -8.81
C GLY A 318 0.02 12.72 -8.16
N ASP A 319 1.11 12.72 -8.94
CA ASP A 319 2.48 12.49 -8.45
C ASP A 319 3.08 13.76 -7.83
N ARG A 320 4.05 13.59 -6.93
CA ARG A 320 4.63 14.70 -6.15
C ARG A 320 6.15 14.69 -6.18
N THR A 321 6.73 15.88 -6.29
CA THR A 321 8.18 16.11 -6.23
C THR A 321 8.73 16.29 -4.81
N SER A 322 7.85 16.32 -3.80
CA SER A 322 8.18 16.33 -2.38
C SER A 322 7.28 15.35 -1.61
N LEU A 323 7.82 14.80 -0.53
CA LEU A 323 7.13 13.91 0.39
C LEU A 323 6.65 14.63 1.66
N ASP A 324 6.93 15.92 1.80
CA ASP A 324 6.62 16.68 3.01
C ASP A 324 5.09 16.86 3.18
N LEU A 325 4.66 17.33 4.34
CA LEU A 325 3.27 17.77 4.52
C LEU A 325 2.99 18.97 3.61
N ILE A 326 1.94 18.87 2.80
CA ILE A 326 1.58 19.95 1.87
C ILE A 326 0.93 21.12 2.61
N GLY A 327 1.06 22.33 2.06
CA GLY A 327 0.42 23.53 2.61
C GLY A 327 1.09 24.04 3.88
N ARG A 328 0.27 24.53 4.82
CA ARG A 328 0.74 25.12 6.10
C ARG A 328 0.58 24.16 7.29
N GLN A 329 0.51 22.86 7.04
CA GLN A 329 0.28 21.87 8.10
C GLN A 329 1.43 21.79 9.10
N GLU A 330 2.69 21.94 8.67
CA GLU A 330 3.82 21.99 9.62
C GLU A 330 3.78 23.27 10.49
N GLU A 331 3.42 24.43 9.91
CA GLU A 331 3.17 25.66 10.69
C GLU A 331 2.04 25.45 11.71
N LEU A 332 0.98 24.72 11.35
CA LEU A 332 -0.09 24.35 12.27
C LEU A 332 0.43 23.46 13.42
N VAL A 333 1.25 22.45 13.13
CA VAL A 333 1.87 21.59 14.16
C VAL A 333 2.70 22.43 15.13
N GLN A 334 3.56 23.30 14.61
CA GLN A 334 4.40 24.21 15.40
C GLN A 334 3.53 25.09 16.33
N ALA A 335 2.45 25.67 15.79
CA ALA A 335 1.54 26.50 16.56
C ALA A 335 0.79 25.72 17.65
N MET A 336 0.38 24.47 17.39
CA MET A 336 -0.27 23.62 18.38
C MET A 336 0.69 23.23 19.51
N LEU A 337 1.93 22.85 19.19
CA LEU A 337 2.96 22.55 20.19
C LEU A 337 3.31 23.78 21.05
N ALA A 338 3.38 24.98 20.44
CA ALA A 338 3.66 26.22 21.14
C ALA A 338 2.59 26.61 22.19
N THR A 339 1.39 26.00 22.15
CA THR A 339 0.38 26.19 23.21
C THR A 339 0.76 25.54 24.54
N GLY A 340 1.74 24.62 24.54
CA GLY A 340 2.12 23.82 25.71
C GLY A 340 1.10 22.73 26.09
N LYS A 341 0.04 22.54 25.30
CA LYS A 341 -0.93 21.47 25.50
C LYS A 341 -0.39 20.14 24.94
N PRO A 342 -0.77 18.99 25.51
CA PRO A 342 -0.48 17.69 24.89
C PRO A 342 -1.09 17.60 23.48
N VAL A 343 -0.28 17.17 22.51
CA VAL A 343 -0.69 17.03 21.09
C VAL A 343 -0.62 15.56 20.67
N ILE A 344 -1.69 15.05 20.09
CA ILE A 344 -1.78 13.72 19.48
C ILE A 344 -2.05 13.89 18.00
N VAL A 345 -1.22 13.32 17.14
CA VAL A 345 -1.37 13.40 15.68
C VAL A 345 -1.95 12.10 15.11
N PHE A 346 -2.96 12.24 14.26
CA PHE A 346 -3.43 11.20 13.34
C PHE A 346 -3.09 11.63 11.90
N LEU A 347 -2.28 10.83 11.21
CA LEU A 347 -1.84 11.06 9.83
C LEU A 347 -2.74 10.31 8.86
N PHE A 348 -3.28 11.02 7.88
CA PHE A 348 -4.08 10.46 6.79
C PHE A 348 -3.42 10.73 5.45
N ASN A 349 -2.92 9.70 4.78
CA ASN A 349 -2.19 9.85 3.52
C ASN A 349 -2.22 8.57 2.68
N GLY A 350 -2.30 8.73 1.35
CA GLY A 350 -2.21 7.60 0.43
C GLY A 350 -0.79 7.07 0.19
N ARG A 351 0.25 7.86 0.50
CA ARG A 351 1.66 7.50 0.36
C ARG A 351 2.45 7.81 1.64
N PRO A 352 3.64 7.22 1.85
CA PRO A 352 4.54 7.64 2.93
C PRO A 352 4.91 9.12 2.82
N LEU A 353 4.87 9.83 3.95
CA LEU A 353 5.25 11.23 4.05
C LEU A 353 6.55 11.41 4.85
N SER A 354 7.34 12.41 4.47
CA SER A 354 8.50 12.88 5.24
C SER A 354 8.00 13.82 6.34
N ILE A 355 7.89 13.29 7.56
CA ILE A 355 7.27 13.99 8.70
C ILE A 355 8.31 14.28 9.80
N ASN A 356 9.55 14.62 9.44
CA ASN A 356 10.67 14.70 10.40
C ASN A 356 10.36 15.60 11.60
N TYR A 357 9.84 16.81 11.37
CA TYR A 357 9.50 17.74 12.45
C TYR A 357 8.44 17.16 13.39
N VAL A 358 7.40 16.51 12.84
CA VAL A 358 6.34 15.84 13.62
C VAL A 358 6.94 14.68 14.42
N ALA A 359 7.74 13.82 13.79
CA ALA A 359 8.37 12.66 14.43
C ALA A 359 9.29 13.07 15.59
N GLU A 360 10.02 14.17 15.44
CA GLU A 360 10.89 14.71 16.48
C GLU A 360 10.10 15.34 17.63
N ASN A 361 9.11 16.18 17.34
CA ASN A 361 8.53 17.09 18.33
C ASN A 361 7.15 16.70 18.90
N VAL A 362 6.39 15.84 18.20
CA VAL A 362 5.06 15.42 18.67
C VAL A 362 5.19 14.17 19.54
N PRO A 363 4.50 14.10 20.70
CA PRO A 363 4.64 12.98 21.63
C PRO A 363 3.90 11.71 21.17
N VAL A 364 2.78 11.84 20.45
CA VAL A 364 1.98 10.70 19.98
C VAL A 364 1.63 10.84 18.51
N ILE A 365 1.91 9.79 17.73
CA ILE A 365 1.68 9.77 16.29
C ILE A 365 1.04 8.44 15.89
N PHE A 366 -0.11 8.51 15.22
CA PHE A 366 -0.76 7.38 14.56
C PHE A 366 -0.71 7.57 13.04
N GLU A 367 -0.28 6.55 12.31
CA GLU A 367 -0.47 6.44 10.87
C GLU A 367 -1.80 5.71 10.59
N CYS A 368 -2.67 6.35 9.81
CA CYS A 368 -4.04 5.90 9.55
C CYS A 368 -4.30 5.60 8.08
N TRP A 369 -3.42 6.00 7.15
CA TRP A 369 -3.65 5.90 5.72
C TRP A 369 -5.00 6.54 5.34
N TYR A 370 -5.85 5.82 4.60
CA TYR A 370 -7.28 6.10 4.49
C TYR A 370 -8.05 4.92 5.08
N LEU A 371 -8.74 5.13 6.21
CA LEU A 371 -9.41 4.08 6.99
C LEU A 371 -10.81 3.72 6.45
N GLY A 372 -11.24 4.34 5.35
CA GLY A 372 -12.54 4.09 4.74
C GLY A 372 -13.71 4.67 5.55
N GLN A 373 -14.90 4.09 5.36
CA GLN A 373 -16.15 4.73 5.78
C GLN A 373 -16.33 4.83 7.31
N GLU A 374 -15.70 3.96 8.10
CA GLU A 374 -15.80 3.95 9.57
C GLU A 374 -14.61 4.65 10.26
N THR A 375 -13.89 5.52 9.53
CA THR A 375 -12.68 6.25 9.99
C THR A 375 -12.83 6.81 11.39
N GLY A 376 -13.89 7.60 11.64
CA GLY A 376 -14.08 8.27 12.92
C GLY A 376 -14.26 7.32 14.10
N HIS A 377 -14.97 6.21 13.91
CA HIS A 377 -15.15 5.21 14.95
C HIS A 377 -13.83 4.52 15.30
N ALA A 378 -13.05 4.11 14.29
CA ALA A 378 -11.74 3.49 14.51
C ALA A 378 -10.78 4.42 15.24
N VAL A 379 -10.73 5.70 14.86
CA VAL A 379 -9.90 6.72 15.51
C VAL A 379 -10.31 6.92 16.96
N ALA A 380 -11.62 7.00 17.25
CA ALA A 380 -12.10 7.16 18.62
C ALA A 380 -11.75 5.94 19.49
N ASP A 381 -11.97 4.72 19.01
CA ASP A 381 -11.69 3.51 19.79
C ASP A 381 -10.19 3.32 20.09
N VAL A 382 -9.31 3.71 19.16
CA VAL A 382 -7.87 3.74 19.44
C VAL A 382 -7.52 4.88 20.40
N LEU A 383 -8.00 6.10 20.15
CA LEU A 383 -7.69 7.28 20.97
C LEU A 383 -8.00 7.07 22.45
N PHE A 384 -9.12 6.40 22.77
CA PHE A 384 -9.56 6.12 24.13
C PHE A 384 -9.21 4.70 24.63
N GLY A 385 -8.54 3.90 23.80
CA GLY A 385 -7.96 2.62 24.20
C GLY A 385 -8.96 1.48 24.34
N ASP A 386 -10.14 1.59 23.73
CA ASP A 386 -11.07 0.47 23.52
C ASP A 386 -10.47 -0.55 22.56
N PHE A 387 -9.62 -0.08 21.64
CA PHE A 387 -8.78 -0.91 20.81
C PHE A 387 -7.30 -0.59 21.04
N ASN A 388 -6.48 -1.63 21.21
CA ASN A 388 -5.04 -1.50 21.29
C ASN A 388 -4.45 -1.63 19.88
N PRO A 389 -3.84 -0.58 19.29
CA PRO A 389 -3.33 -0.63 17.93
C PRO A 389 -2.23 -1.69 17.80
N GLY A 390 -2.31 -2.45 16.71
CA GLY A 390 -1.36 -3.50 16.36
C GLY A 390 -1.00 -3.52 14.87
N GLY A 391 -1.30 -2.43 14.15
CA GLY A 391 -0.87 -2.23 12.78
C GLY A 391 0.66 -2.13 12.68
N LYS A 392 1.22 -2.55 11.55
CA LYS A 392 2.65 -2.48 11.23
C LYS A 392 2.82 -1.88 9.85
N LEU A 393 3.82 -1.03 9.67
CA LEU A 393 4.09 -0.37 8.39
C LEU A 393 4.47 -1.38 7.29
N PRO A 394 3.72 -1.47 6.17
CA PRO A 394 4.08 -2.35 5.06
C PRO A 394 5.14 -1.74 4.13
N ILE A 395 5.60 -0.53 4.41
CA ILE A 395 6.56 0.23 3.60
C ILE A 395 7.46 1.06 4.53
N SER A 396 8.72 1.27 4.14
CA SER A 396 9.62 2.14 4.89
C SER A 396 9.29 3.61 4.64
N PHE A 397 9.28 4.42 5.70
CA PHE A 397 9.05 5.86 5.58
C PHE A 397 10.39 6.57 5.33
N PRO A 398 10.53 7.32 4.23
CA PRO A 398 11.75 8.06 3.94
C PRO A 398 11.87 9.30 4.84
N ARG A 399 13.10 9.79 5.02
CA ARG A 399 13.39 11.07 5.68
C ARG A 399 13.22 12.25 4.73
N SER A 400 13.46 12.07 3.45
CA SER A 400 13.21 13.08 2.42
C SER A 400 13.07 12.42 1.06
N VAL A 401 12.59 13.16 0.05
CA VAL A 401 12.56 12.68 -1.33
C VAL A 401 13.96 12.28 -1.84
N GLY A 402 15.02 12.94 -1.38
CA GLY A 402 16.41 12.62 -1.73
C GLY A 402 16.94 11.29 -1.15
N HIS A 403 16.18 10.65 -0.25
CA HIS A 403 16.50 9.30 0.23
C HIS A 403 15.96 8.20 -0.70
N LEU A 404 15.06 8.53 -1.63
CA LEU A 404 14.45 7.53 -2.49
C LEU A 404 15.49 6.87 -3.42
N PRO A 405 15.38 5.56 -3.68
CA PRO A 405 14.37 4.65 -3.11
C PRO A 405 14.71 4.16 -1.69
N VAL A 406 13.69 4.05 -0.82
CA VAL A 406 13.84 3.57 0.57
C VAL A 406 13.03 2.28 0.79
N PHE A 407 13.72 1.15 0.87
CA PHE A 407 13.12 -0.16 1.16
C PHE A 407 14.08 -1.03 1.99
N TYR A 408 13.55 -1.96 2.78
CA TYR A 408 14.31 -2.70 3.81
C TYR A 408 15.19 -3.83 3.24
N ASN A 409 14.76 -4.45 2.15
CA ASN A 409 15.44 -5.55 1.47
C ASN A 409 16.46 -5.04 0.42
N TYR A 410 17.28 -4.07 0.82
CA TYR A 410 18.35 -3.54 -0.02
C TYR A 410 19.54 -4.51 -0.11
N LYS A 411 20.37 -4.34 -1.15
CA LYS A 411 21.60 -5.14 -1.33
C LYS A 411 22.71 -4.63 -0.39
N PRO A 412 23.65 -5.48 0.09
CA PRO A 412 24.69 -5.10 1.05
C PRO A 412 25.57 -3.90 0.65
N SER A 413 25.74 -3.63 -0.64
CA SER A 413 26.52 -2.48 -1.13
C SER A 413 25.75 -1.16 -1.13
N ALA A 414 24.44 -1.18 -0.89
CA ALA A 414 23.61 0.02 -0.79
C ALA A 414 23.84 0.74 0.54
N ARG A 415 23.30 1.95 0.66
CA ARG A 415 23.24 2.71 1.93
C ARG A 415 24.60 2.98 2.60
N ARG A 416 25.63 3.31 1.83
CA ARG A 416 26.95 3.73 2.37
C ARG A 416 26.90 4.94 3.29
N GLY A 417 25.84 5.76 3.21
CA GLY A 417 25.68 6.99 3.96
C GLY A 417 25.45 8.19 3.04
N TYR A 418 24.98 9.28 3.63
CA TYR A 418 24.97 10.60 3.02
C TYR A 418 25.93 11.51 3.79
N LEU A 419 26.50 12.52 3.13
CA LEU A 419 27.51 13.40 3.73
C LEU A 419 27.00 14.10 5.02
N PHE A 420 25.73 14.52 5.04
CA PHE A 420 25.12 15.29 6.13
C PHE A 420 23.75 14.75 6.57
N ALA A 421 23.43 13.49 6.24
CA ALA A 421 22.15 12.90 6.58
C ALA A 421 22.28 11.44 7.01
N ASP A 422 21.41 11.03 7.93
CA ASP A 422 21.27 9.65 8.34
C ASP A 422 20.64 8.82 7.22
N VAL A 423 21.28 7.71 6.88
CA VAL A 423 20.83 6.79 5.82
C VAL A 423 19.65 5.91 6.23
N SER A 424 19.32 5.85 7.52
CA SER A 424 18.20 5.07 8.03
C SER A 424 16.84 5.65 7.59
N PRO A 425 15.80 4.82 7.42
CA PRO A 425 14.44 5.33 7.20
C PRO A 425 13.95 6.06 8.46
N LEU A 426 13.01 7.00 8.29
CA LEU A 426 12.35 7.64 9.43
C LEU A 426 11.56 6.62 10.27
N PHE A 427 10.84 5.72 9.60
CA PHE A 427 10.26 4.52 10.20
C PHE A 427 10.53 3.31 9.32
N ALA A 428 10.99 2.22 9.91
CA ALA A 428 11.37 1.02 9.17
C ALA A 428 10.14 0.21 8.71
N PHE A 429 10.36 -0.66 7.72
CA PHE A 429 9.38 -1.69 7.36
C PHE A 429 9.02 -2.55 8.57
N GLY A 430 7.75 -2.92 8.68
CA GLY A 430 7.22 -3.73 9.75
C GLY A 430 7.17 -3.02 11.11
N PHE A 431 7.49 -1.73 11.21
CA PHE A 431 7.46 -1.00 12.49
C PHE A 431 6.03 -0.62 12.90
N GLY A 432 5.78 -0.62 14.22
CA GLY A 432 4.50 -0.21 14.82
C GLY A 432 4.47 -0.60 16.29
N LEU A 433 4.07 0.35 17.13
CA LEU A 433 4.00 0.20 18.59
C LEU A 433 2.61 -0.31 19.02
N SER A 434 2.48 -0.56 20.32
CA SER A 434 1.23 -0.97 20.97
C SER A 434 1.08 -0.21 22.31
N TYR A 435 -0.12 -0.18 22.88
CA TYR A 435 -0.36 0.26 24.26
C TYR A 435 0.08 -0.76 25.31
N THR A 436 0.59 -1.91 24.88
CA THR A 436 1.28 -2.88 25.73
C THR A 436 2.67 -3.16 25.18
N ASN A 437 3.49 -3.86 25.95
CA ASN A 437 4.83 -4.25 25.54
C ASN A 437 4.89 -5.73 25.23
N PHE A 438 5.61 -6.08 24.17
CA PHE A 438 5.88 -7.46 23.78
C PHE A 438 7.37 -7.74 23.85
N GLU A 439 7.69 -8.93 24.31
CA GLU A 439 9.05 -9.40 24.42
C GLU A 439 9.22 -10.65 23.56
N ILE A 440 10.15 -10.60 22.60
CA ILE A 440 10.44 -11.67 21.64
C ILE A 440 11.79 -12.29 22.00
N LYS A 441 11.78 -13.55 22.44
CA LYS A 441 12.97 -14.24 22.97
C LYS A 441 13.03 -15.69 22.54
N ASN A 442 14.15 -16.35 22.86
CA ASN A 442 14.34 -17.80 22.66
C ASN A 442 14.12 -18.24 21.21
N VAL A 443 14.54 -17.41 20.24
CA VAL A 443 14.54 -17.78 18.83
C VAL A 443 15.42 -19.02 18.67
N ARG A 444 14.90 -20.03 17.98
CA ARG A 444 15.59 -21.31 17.79
C ARG A 444 15.07 -22.03 16.55
N LEU A 445 15.96 -22.73 15.87
CA LEU A 445 15.63 -23.60 14.75
C LEU A 445 15.33 -25.02 15.23
N LYS A 446 14.25 -25.63 14.73
CA LYS A 446 13.95 -27.05 14.97
C LYS A 446 15.05 -27.96 14.38
N LYS A 447 15.56 -27.61 13.20
CA LYS A 447 16.75 -28.21 12.59
C LYS A 447 17.65 -27.10 12.06
N LYS A 448 18.91 -27.09 12.49
CA LYS A 448 19.95 -26.13 12.06
C LYS A 448 20.60 -26.50 10.72
N LYS A 449 20.49 -27.77 10.31
CA LYS A 449 20.97 -28.28 9.03
C LYS A 449 19.84 -29.03 8.34
N ILE A 450 19.61 -28.73 7.08
CA ILE A 450 18.55 -29.31 6.24
C ILE A 450 19.12 -29.58 4.83
N GLY A 451 18.59 -30.58 4.13
CA GLY A 451 18.87 -30.78 2.70
C GLY A 451 18.16 -29.74 1.82
N LEU A 452 18.54 -29.66 0.54
CA LEU A 452 18.02 -28.66 -0.41
C LEU A 452 16.50 -28.70 -0.64
N LYS A 453 15.86 -29.84 -0.35
CA LYS A 453 14.41 -30.05 -0.51
C LYS A 453 13.68 -30.15 0.82
N ASP A 454 14.40 -30.05 1.93
CA ASP A 454 13.83 -30.18 3.27
C ASP A 454 13.29 -28.84 3.75
N SER A 455 12.44 -28.89 4.77
CA SER A 455 11.94 -27.71 5.48
C SER A 455 12.38 -27.73 6.94
N THR A 456 12.46 -26.55 7.56
CA THR A 456 12.65 -26.39 9.00
C THR A 456 11.61 -25.42 9.57
N GLN A 457 11.67 -25.20 10.88
CA GLN A 457 10.80 -24.27 11.59
C GLN A 457 11.65 -23.38 12.50
N VAL A 458 11.33 -22.09 12.51
CA VAL A 458 11.78 -21.14 13.50
C VAL A 458 10.74 -21.08 14.60
N LEU A 459 11.17 -21.36 15.83
CA LEU A 459 10.35 -21.24 17.02
C LEU A 459 10.80 -20.02 17.80
N VAL A 460 9.86 -19.22 18.27
CA VAL A 460 10.14 -18.01 19.05
C VAL A 460 9.08 -17.83 20.12
N ASP A 461 9.50 -17.46 21.32
CA ASP A 461 8.57 -17.21 22.43
C ASP A 461 8.25 -15.71 22.48
N VAL A 462 6.97 -15.39 22.50
CA VAL A 462 6.46 -14.02 22.57
C VAL A 462 5.64 -13.87 23.84
N LYS A 463 6.02 -12.91 24.67
CA LYS A 463 5.33 -12.59 25.93
C LYS A 463 4.76 -11.18 25.89
N ASN A 464 3.52 -11.01 26.32
CA ASN A 464 2.99 -9.69 26.65
C ASN A 464 3.46 -9.31 28.06
N THR A 465 4.37 -8.35 28.15
CA THR A 465 4.99 -7.89 29.39
C THR A 465 4.31 -6.65 29.97
N GLY A 466 3.34 -6.07 29.26
CA GLY A 466 2.59 -4.93 29.73
C GLY A 466 1.31 -5.30 30.48
N LYS A 467 0.42 -4.32 30.61
CA LYS A 467 -0.81 -4.39 31.45
C LYS A 467 -2.10 -4.46 30.64
N ARG A 468 -2.02 -4.42 29.31
CA ARG A 468 -3.18 -4.44 28.42
C ARG A 468 -3.11 -5.65 27.50
N ALA A 469 -4.26 -6.22 27.15
CA ALA A 469 -4.33 -7.14 26.03
C ALA A 469 -3.90 -6.41 24.75
N GLY A 470 -3.31 -7.14 23.80
CA GLY A 470 -2.91 -6.58 22.53
C GLY A 470 -2.51 -7.63 21.52
N THR A 471 -2.27 -7.18 20.30
CA THR A 471 -1.76 -8.01 19.22
C THR A 471 -0.33 -7.61 18.83
N GLU A 472 0.49 -8.60 18.47
CA GLU A 472 1.83 -8.40 17.92
C GLU A 472 2.00 -9.21 16.64
N THR A 473 2.74 -8.66 15.68
CA THR A 473 3.10 -9.34 14.43
C THR A 473 4.56 -9.74 14.49
N VAL A 474 4.79 -11.04 14.70
CA VAL A 474 6.12 -11.65 14.64
C VAL A 474 6.53 -11.79 13.19
N GLN A 475 7.72 -11.29 12.84
CA GLN A 475 8.22 -11.22 11.48
C GLN A 475 9.50 -12.06 11.36
N LEU A 476 9.54 -12.95 10.36
CA LEU A 476 10.69 -13.77 10.02
C LEU A 476 11.36 -13.24 8.76
N TYR A 477 12.62 -12.87 8.90
CA TYR A 477 13.48 -12.48 7.80
C TYR A 477 14.62 -13.48 7.61
N ILE A 478 15.02 -13.67 6.36
CA ILE A 478 16.15 -14.54 6.00
C ILE A 478 17.16 -13.71 5.20
N ARG A 479 18.45 -13.94 5.49
CA ARG A 479 19.56 -13.52 4.65
C ARG A 479 20.34 -14.75 4.21
N ASP A 480 20.50 -14.89 2.91
CA ASP A 480 21.51 -15.78 2.34
C ASP A 480 22.87 -15.10 2.44
N CYS A 481 23.80 -15.70 3.20
CA CYS A 481 25.07 -15.07 3.55
C CYS A 481 26.06 -15.03 2.39
N VAL A 482 26.07 -16.08 1.57
CA VAL A 482 27.01 -16.28 0.44
C VAL A 482 26.32 -17.06 -0.66
N SER A 483 26.26 -16.47 -1.84
CA SER A 483 25.52 -17.00 -3.00
C SER A 483 26.15 -16.54 -4.31
N SER A 484 25.76 -17.17 -5.42
CA SER A 484 26.28 -16.87 -6.76
C SER A 484 25.96 -15.45 -7.27
N VAL A 485 24.97 -14.77 -6.67
CA VAL A 485 24.63 -13.37 -6.94
C VAL A 485 24.31 -12.65 -5.64
N THR A 486 24.54 -11.34 -5.58
CA THR A 486 24.26 -10.55 -4.37
C THR A 486 22.79 -10.64 -3.93
N ARG A 487 22.56 -11.11 -2.71
CA ARG A 487 21.22 -11.21 -2.08
C ARG A 487 20.93 -10.01 -1.16
N PRO A 488 19.66 -9.69 -0.89
CA PRO A 488 19.32 -8.63 0.06
C PRO A 488 19.88 -8.88 1.47
N VAL A 489 20.09 -7.80 2.23
CA VAL A 489 20.55 -7.90 3.63
C VAL A 489 19.55 -8.62 4.54
N LYS A 490 18.28 -8.64 4.16
CA LYS A 490 17.20 -9.43 4.76
C LYS A 490 15.98 -9.43 3.83
N GLU A 491 15.23 -10.52 3.80
CA GLU A 491 13.98 -10.67 3.06
C GLU A 491 12.91 -11.24 3.97
N LEU A 492 11.71 -10.64 4.04
CA LEU A 492 10.60 -11.20 4.79
C LEU A 492 10.15 -12.50 4.14
N LYS A 493 10.16 -13.60 4.91
CA LYS A 493 9.75 -14.94 4.43
C LYS A 493 8.56 -15.52 5.21
N GLY A 494 8.15 -14.87 6.29
CA GLY A 494 6.93 -15.23 7.00
C GLY A 494 6.59 -14.21 8.07
N PHE A 495 5.32 -14.18 8.47
CA PHE A 495 4.88 -13.43 9.64
C PHE A 495 3.67 -14.12 10.26
N GLN A 496 3.46 -13.88 11.55
CA GLN A 496 2.26 -14.33 12.25
C GLN A 496 1.81 -13.26 13.23
N LYS A 497 0.55 -12.83 13.10
CA LYS A 497 -0.10 -11.97 14.08
C LYS A 497 -0.69 -12.83 15.19
N ILE A 498 -0.41 -12.47 16.44
CA ILE A 498 -0.90 -13.16 17.64
C ILE A 498 -1.53 -12.17 18.61
N SER A 499 -2.55 -12.62 19.34
CA SER A 499 -3.15 -11.88 20.45
C SER A 499 -2.71 -12.48 21.78
N LEU A 500 -2.35 -11.63 22.74
CA LEU A 500 -1.91 -12.03 24.07
C LEU A 500 -2.55 -11.18 25.17
N GLN A 501 -3.04 -11.84 26.22
CA GLN A 501 -3.40 -11.22 27.49
C GLN A 501 -2.15 -10.77 28.27
N PRO A 502 -2.27 -9.83 29.23
CA PRO A 502 -1.15 -9.45 30.09
C PRO A 502 -0.48 -10.66 30.76
N GLY A 503 0.84 -10.77 30.64
CA GLY A 503 1.62 -11.87 31.20
C GLY A 503 1.62 -13.17 30.38
N GLU A 504 0.71 -13.32 29.40
CA GLU A 504 0.62 -14.51 28.55
C GLU A 504 1.87 -14.65 27.67
N THR A 505 2.32 -15.90 27.47
CA THR A 505 3.42 -16.26 26.57
C THR A 505 2.94 -17.29 25.56
N LYS A 506 3.25 -17.10 24.27
CA LYS A 506 3.02 -18.09 23.21
C LYS A 506 4.31 -18.37 22.46
N THR A 507 4.52 -19.63 22.09
CA THR A 507 5.55 -19.98 21.10
C THR A 507 4.95 -19.91 19.70
N VAL A 508 5.49 -19.01 18.87
CA VAL A 508 5.19 -18.87 17.45
C VAL A 508 6.10 -19.79 16.65
N SER A 509 5.55 -20.45 15.62
CA SER A 509 6.27 -21.38 14.75
C SER A 509 6.13 -20.96 13.30
N LEU A 510 7.21 -20.46 12.71
CA LEU A 510 7.25 -20.01 11.32
C LEU A 510 8.04 -21.04 10.48
N VAL A 511 7.42 -21.52 9.39
CA VAL A 511 8.02 -22.54 8.52
C VAL A 511 9.00 -21.89 7.55
N ILE A 512 10.15 -22.53 7.34
CA ILE A 512 11.10 -22.21 6.26
C ILE A 512 11.06 -23.38 5.27
N THR A 513 10.62 -23.09 4.05
CA THR A 513 10.55 -24.07 2.95
C THR A 513 11.69 -23.84 1.96
N PRO A 514 11.95 -24.78 1.03
CA PRO A 514 12.87 -24.54 -0.08
C PRO A 514 12.53 -23.27 -0.87
N ASP A 515 11.25 -23.00 -1.13
CA ASP A 515 10.80 -21.79 -1.81
C ASP A 515 11.14 -20.51 -1.04
N SER A 516 11.18 -20.55 0.31
CA SER A 516 11.63 -19.43 1.13
C SER A 516 13.11 -19.08 0.90
N LEU A 517 13.92 -20.08 0.52
CA LEU A 517 15.37 -19.97 0.32
C LEU A 517 15.75 -19.82 -1.15
N ALA A 518 14.82 -20.11 -2.06
CA ALA A 518 15.08 -20.13 -3.48
C ALA A 518 15.26 -18.71 -4.04
N PHE A 519 16.13 -18.59 -5.03
CA PHE A 519 16.35 -17.38 -5.81
C PHE A 519 16.82 -17.72 -7.22
N TYR A 520 16.90 -16.74 -8.13
CA TYR A 520 17.44 -16.98 -9.46
C TYR A 520 18.97 -16.90 -9.42
N ASP A 521 19.69 -17.92 -9.88
CA ASP A 521 21.15 -17.93 -9.93
C ASP A 521 21.73 -17.03 -11.05
N VAL A 522 23.06 -17.03 -11.22
CA VAL A 522 23.75 -16.30 -12.30
C VAL A 522 23.29 -16.70 -13.71
N LYS A 523 22.72 -17.91 -13.88
CA LYS A 523 22.17 -18.43 -15.14
C LYS A 523 20.65 -18.28 -15.24
N MET A 524 20.04 -17.49 -14.36
CA MET A 524 18.60 -17.25 -14.29
C MET A 524 17.77 -18.52 -14.05
N LYS A 525 18.31 -19.49 -13.30
CA LYS A 525 17.56 -20.66 -12.83
C LYS A 525 17.13 -20.45 -11.38
N CYS A 526 15.86 -20.71 -11.08
CA CYS A 526 15.37 -20.69 -9.71
C CYS A 526 15.90 -21.92 -8.95
N VAL A 527 16.78 -21.71 -7.98
CA VAL A 527 17.49 -22.76 -7.24
C VAL A 527 17.61 -22.41 -5.76
N VAL A 528 17.92 -23.42 -4.94
CA VAL A 528 18.45 -23.25 -3.58
C VAL A 528 19.92 -23.65 -3.62
N GLU A 529 20.81 -22.75 -3.22
CA GLU A 529 22.24 -23.04 -3.11
C GLU A 529 22.58 -23.57 -1.70
N PRO A 530 23.47 -24.58 -1.57
CA PRO A 530 24.01 -24.95 -0.27
C PRO A 530 24.82 -23.79 0.32
N GLY A 531 24.54 -23.40 1.56
CA GLY A 531 25.22 -22.29 2.20
C GLY A 531 24.70 -22.01 3.61
N GLU A 532 25.24 -20.94 4.21
CA GLU A 532 24.76 -20.41 5.47
C GLU A 532 23.65 -19.38 5.24
N PHE A 533 22.59 -19.50 6.04
CA PHE A 533 21.49 -18.55 6.06
C PHE A 533 21.40 -17.96 7.46
N GLU A 534 21.42 -16.63 7.57
CA GLU A 534 21.13 -15.93 8.82
C GLU A 534 19.62 -15.79 8.98
N ILE A 535 19.08 -16.31 10.09
CA ILE A 535 17.66 -16.25 10.40
C ILE A 535 17.42 -15.14 11.42
N MET A 536 16.52 -14.22 11.08
CA MET A 536 16.22 -13.05 11.88
C MET A 536 14.74 -13.03 12.26
N VAL A 537 14.42 -12.85 13.54
CA VAL A 537 13.04 -12.76 14.02
C VAL A 537 12.86 -11.57 14.95
N GLY A 538 11.80 -10.80 14.73
CA GLY A 538 11.48 -9.64 15.55
C GLY A 538 10.09 -9.09 15.25
N ASN A 539 9.84 -7.85 15.68
CA ASN A 539 8.57 -7.15 15.46
C ASN A 539 8.68 -5.95 14.51
N SER A 540 9.85 -5.73 13.89
CA SER A 540 10.08 -4.84 12.76
C SER A 540 11.36 -5.24 12.02
N SER A 541 11.66 -4.59 10.89
CA SER A 541 12.92 -4.80 10.15
C SER A 541 14.13 -4.06 10.75
N ARG A 542 13.99 -3.29 11.83
CA ARG A 542 15.10 -2.59 12.49
C ARG A 542 16.07 -3.59 13.10
N ASP A 543 17.37 -3.36 12.94
CA ASP A 543 18.39 -4.29 13.47
C ASP A 543 18.30 -4.48 15.00
N GLY A 544 17.95 -3.42 15.74
CA GLY A 544 17.74 -3.49 17.19
C GLY A 544 16.50 -4.27 17.63
N ASP A 545 15.57 -4.54 16.73
CA ASP A 545 14.32 -5.26 17.03
C ASP A 545 14.44 -6.76 16.68
N LEU A 546 15.56 -7.20 16.11
CA LEU A 546 15.77 -8.54 15.56
C LEU A 546 16.69 -9.40 16.43
N GLN A 547 16.22 -10.62 16.72
CA GLN A 547 17.01 -11.72 17.27
C GLN A 547 17.51 -12.60 16.12
N LYS A 548 18.77 -13.07 16.20
CA LYS A 548 19.44 -13.81 15.12
C LYS A 548 19.84 -15.22 15.56
N VAL A 549 19.70 -16.22 14.69
CA VAL A 549 20.13 -17.61 14.93
C VAL A 549 20.70 -18.32 13.71
#